data_AF-A0A8D8FGU1-F1
#
_entry.id   AF-A0A8D8FGU1-F1
#
_cell.length_a   1.000
_cell.length_b   1.000
_cell.length_c   1.000
_cell.angle_alpha   90.00
_cell.angle_beta   90.00
_cell.angle_gamma   90.00
#
_symmetry.space_group_name_H-M   'P 1'
#
loop_
_entity.id
_entity.type
_entity.pdbx_description
1 polymer ?
#
loop_
_entity_poly.entity_id
_entity_poly.type
_entity_poly.pdbx_seq_one_letter_code
_entity_poly.pdbx_strand_id
1 'polypeptide(L)'
;AYSNPTARPPDKQILHIFSRDCIAEFSLQISFERRGQGSRDSIVLLPAVWCQSDKCKMAFRVMSINSLKQATLLGELLARSFSTGPKNIGFIGLGNMGHPMASNLISKGHKLHVFDISADAKDALKAKGATTYDNVSELSKASDFVVTMLPNNDIVANTYDSILAGGINTSTFFIDSSTIDPNVAKAVQQKVKAAGATFVDAPVSGGVPGAKNATLTFMVGGTADEYETVKGILEGMGKKITHCGGYGMGQAAKVCNNMMLGISMCGLAECMNLAIRLGLDPKVFADIINASTGRSWASEINNPVPGVIPTAPAANSYAGGFATGLITKDLGIASAVATTTNTPIPLGALTHQIYRTLMAKGLANKDFSVVYDFIKNDKA
;
A
#
# COMPACT_ATOMS: atom_id res chain seq x y z
N ALA A 1 -54.42 -31.45 -50.17
CA ALA A 1 -54.30 -30.27 -51.05
C ALA A 1 -54.10 -29.03 -50.17
N TYR A 2 -53.11 -28.20 -50.53
CA TYR A 2 -52.78 -26.81 -50.10
C TYR A 2 -53.82 -26.07 -49.23
N SER A 3 -53.52 -25.25 -48.20
CA SER A 3 -52.41 -24.30 -47.98
C SER A 3 -52.45 -23.68 -46.55
N ASN A 4 -51.30 -23.17 -46.09
CA ASN A 4 -51.00 -22.30 -44.91
C ASN A 4 -51.58 -20.85 -45.12
N PRO A 5 -51.40 -19.79 -44.26
CA PRO A 5 -50.67 -19.63 -42.98
C PRO A 5 -51.43 -18.77 -41.89
N THR A 6 -51.07 -18.74 -40.60
CA THR A 6 -50.02 -17.88 -40.01
C THR A 6 -50.02 -18.06 -38.47
N ALA A 7 -48.83 -18.21 -37.88
CA ALA A 7 -48.61 -18.37 -36.46
C ALA A 7 -48.52 -17.01 -35.72
N ARG A 8 -49.19 -16.89 -34.56
CA ARG A 8 -48.89 -15.86 -33.54
C ARG A 8 -47.76 -16.35 -32.61
N PRO A 9 -46.84 -15.49 -32.15
CA PRO A 9 -45.95 -15.82 -31.04
C PRO A 9 -46.69 -15.73 -29.69
N PRO A 10 -46.33 -16.52 -28.66
CA PRO A 10 -46.94 -16.43 -27.34
C PRO A 10 -46.37 -15.29 -26.48
N ASP A 11 -47.20 -14.89 -25.52
CA ASP A 11 -47.15 -13.70 -24.67
C ASP A 11 -45.89 -13.52 -23.80
N LYS A 12 -45.55 -12.25 -23.52
CA LYS A 12 -44.58 -11.85 -22.48
C LYS A 12 -45.15 -12.14 -21.09
N GLN A 13 -44.55 -13.04 -20.32
CA GLN A 13 -44.81 -13.15 -18.89
C GLN A 13 -43.89 -12.19 -18.11
N ILE A 14 -44.49 -11.33 -17.28
CA ILE A 14 -43.80 -10.46 -16.32
C ILE A 14 -43.90 -11.13 -14.94
N LEU A 15 -42.75 -11.48 -14.34
CA LEU A 15 -42.68 -12.03 -13.00
C LEU A 15 -42.55 -10.89 -11.98
N HIS A 16 -43.48 -10.78 -11.02
CA HIS A 16 -43.39 -9.84 -9.91
C HIS A 16 -42.88 -10.57 -8.65
N ILE A 17 -41.74 -10.16 -8.11
CA ILE A 17 -41.21 -10.62 -6.82
C ILE A 17 -41.19 -9.42 -5.86
N PHE A 18 -41.82 -9.54 -4.69
CA PHE A 18 -41.73 -8.55 -3.61
C PHE A 18 -40.87 -9.13 -2.46
N SER A 19 -39.91 -8.34 -1.98
CA SER A 19 -39.20 -8.60 -0.72
C SER A 19 -39.25 -7.33 0.16
N ARG A 20 -39.58 -7.51 1.44
CA ARG A 20 -39.32 -6.55 2.52
C ARG A 20 -38.16 -7.14 3.32
N ASP A 21 -37.11 -6.33 3.45
CA ASP A 21 -35.92 -6.51 4.30
C ASP A 21 -34.81 -7.46 3.82
N CYS A 22 -33.59 -6.91 3.90
CA CYS A 22 -32.24 -7.46 3.74
C CYS A 22 -31.91 -8.33 2.50
N ILE A 23 -30.90 -7.85 1.77
CA ILE A 23 -30.24 -8.48 0.62
C ILE A 23 -29.74 -9.87 1.02
N ALA A 24 -30.45 -10.92 0.61
CA ALA A 24 -29.93 -12.27 0.48
C ALA A 24 -29.62 -12.50 -1.01
N GLU A 25 -28.39 -12.92 -1.31
CA GLU A 25 -27.97 -13.31 -2.66
C GLU A 25 -28.78 -14.51 -3.16
N PHE A 26 -29.43 -14.35 -4.31
CA PHE A 26 -29.89 -15.46 -5.14
C PHE A 26 -29.32 -15.28 -6.55
N SER A 27 -28.34 -16.10 -6.91
CA SER A 27 -27.93 -16.30 -8.30
C SER A 27 -28.89 -17.32 -8.94
N LEU A 28 -29.98 -16.84 -9.53
CA LEU A 28 -30.92 -17.68 -10.26
C LEU A 28 -30.45 -17.82 -11.72
N GLN A 29 -29.82 -18.95 -12.05
CA GLN A 29 -29.39 -19.24 -13.42
C GLN A 29 -30.45 -20.09 -14.12
N ILE A 30 -31.31 -19.47 -14.93
CA ILE A 30 -32.33 -20.18 -15.73
C ILE A 30 -31.74 -20.45 -17.12
N SER A 31 -31.55 -21.73 -17.46
CA SER A 31 -31.21 -22.17 -18.83
C SER A 31 -32.44 -22.70 -19.54
N PHE A 32 -32.76 -22.14 -20.71
CA PHE A 32 -33.76 -22.71 -21.62
C PHE A 32 -33.04 -23.44 -22.76
N GLU A 33 -33.35 -24.72 -22.93
CA GLU A 33 -32.86 -25.52 -24.05
C GLU A 33 -33.95 -25.55 -25.13
N ARG A 34 -33.78 -24.80 -26.24
CA ARG A 34 -34.64 -24.96 -27.41
C ARG A 34 -34.22 -26.24 -28.13
N ARG A 35 -35.13 -27.22 -28.26
CA ARG A 35 -34.94 -28.35 -29.17
C ARG A 35 -34.98 -27.84 -30.62
N GLY A 36 -33.79 -27.76 -31.23
CA GLY A 36 -33.60 -27.46 -32.65
C GLY A 36 -32.76 -26.20 -32.88
N GLN A 37 -31.57 -26.41 -33.44
CA GLN A 37 -30.50 -25.44 -33.77
C GLN A 37 -29.55 -25.07 -32.62
N GLY A 38 -28.27 -25.41 -32.82
CA GLY A 38 -27.19 -25.36 -31.83
C GLY A 38 -26.65 -23.97 -31.51
N SER A 39 -27.46 -23.09 -30.93
CA SER A 39 -27.01 -21.85 -30.27
C SER A 39 -27.52 -21.80 -28.82
N ARG A 40 -26.61 -21.78 -27.85
CA ARG A 40 -26.95 -21.52 -26.44
C ARG A 40 -27.01 -20.01 -26.20
N ASP A 41 -28.21 -19.44 -26.24
CA ASP A 41 -28.44 -18.06 -25.80
C ASP A 41 -28.52 -18.03 -24.27
N SER A 42 -27.61 -17.29 -23.63
CA SER A 42 -27.61 -17.09 -22.18
C SER A 42 -28.24 -15.74 -21.86
N ILE A 43 -29.34 -15.73 -21.12
CA ILE A 43 -29.99 -14.50 -20.64
C ILE A 43 -29.46 -14.20 -19.23
N VAL A 44 -28.82 -13.04 -19.07
CA VAL A 44 -28.41 -12.55 -17.75
C VAL A 44 -29.37 -11.44 -17.33
N LEU A 45 -30.00 -11.58 -16.16
CA LEU A 45 -30.83 -10.55 -15.54
C LEU A 45 -29.92 -9.64 -14.71
N LEU A 46 -29.70 -8.40 -15.18
CA LEU A 46 -28.95 -7.41 -14.42
C LEU A 46 -29.91 -6.58 -13.56
N PRO A 47 -29.59 -6.35 -12.28
CA PRO A 47 -30.33 -5.38 -11.48
C PRO A 47 -29.97 -3.97 -11.95
N ALA A 48 -30.97 -3.22 -12.43
CA ALA A 48 -30.87 -1.78 -12.60
C ALA A 48 -31.53 -1.11 -11.38
N VAL A 49 -30.74 -0.39 -10.60
CA VAL A 49 -31.22 0.43 -9.48
C VAL A 49 -31.41 1.86 -10.00
N TRP A 50 -32.65 2.35 -10.00
CA TRP A 50 -32.97 3.74 -10.31
C TRP A 50 -33.27 4.45 -8.99
N CYS A 51 -32.52 5.51 -8.68
CA CYS A 51 -32.67 6.25 -7.43
C CYS A 51 -33.16 7.66 -7.73
N GLN A 52 -34.40 7.96 -7.31
CA GLN A 52 -34.96 9.31 -7.32
C GLN A 52 -35.64 9.51 -5.97
N SER A 53 -34.95 10.19 -5.04
CA SER A 53 -35.34 10.51 -3.65
C SER A 53 -35.89 9.34 -2.80
N ASP A 54 -35.16 8.97 -1.74
CA ASP A 54 -35.51 8.12 -0.59
C ASP A 54 -36.24 6.78 -0.82
N LYS A 55 -36.45 6.32 -2.06
CA LYS A 55 -36.98 4.99 -2.38
C LYS A 55 -36.29 4.40 -3.61
N CYS A 56 -35.48 3.36 -3.41
CA CYS A 56 -34.93 2.55 -4.51
C CYS A 56 -36.00 1.58 -5.03
N LYS A 57 -36.23 1.58 -6.35
CA LYS A 57 -36.94 0.49 -7.04
C LYS A 57 -35.93 -0.32 -7.85
N MET A 58 -35.97 -1.64 -7.68
CA MET A 58 -35.11 -2.58 -8.39
C MET A 58 -35.87 -3.07 -9.63
N ALA A 59 -35.34 -2.80 -10.82
CA ALA A 59 -35.89 -3.29 -12.07
C ALA A 59 -34.85 -4.18 -12.76
N PHE A 60 -35.25 -5.39 -13.16
CA PHE A 60 -34.36 -6.28 -13.92
C PHE A 60 -34.52 -6.01 -15.41
N ARG A 61 -33.42 -5.68 -16.08
CA ARG A 61 -33.41 -5.53 -17.54
C ARG A 61 -32.87 -6.80 -18.17
N VAL A 62 -33.69 -7.44 -19.00
CA VAL A 62 -33.30 -8.60 -19.80
C VAL A 62 -32.39 -8.11 -20.94
N MET A 63 -31.14 -8.57 -20.97
CA MET A 63 -30.25 -8.39 -22.13
C MET A 63 -29.87 -9.74 -22.71
N SER A 64 -29.88 -9.82 -24.04
CA SER A 64 -29.31 -10.96 -24.79
C SER A 64 -27.80 -10.74 -24.87
N ILE A 65 -27.01 -11.70 -24.38
CA ILE A 65 -25.55 -11.67 -24.49
C ILE A 65 -25.14 -12.76 -25.47
N ASN A 66 -24.52 -12.38 -26.58
CA ASN A 66 -24.25 -13.29 -27.71
C ASN A 66 -22.91 -14.06 -27.56
N SER A 67 -22.20 -13.95 -26.43
CA SER A 67 -21.01 -14.79 -26.18
C SER A 67 -20.66 -14.93 -24.69
N LEU A 68 -20.16 -16.10 -24.29
CA LEU A 68 -19.65 -16.36 -22.93
C LEU A 68 -18.57 -15.36 -22.51
N LYS A 69 -17.71 -14.90 -23.43
CA LYS A 69 -16.64 -13.93 -23.14
C LYS A 69 -17.18 -12.58 -22.67
N GLN A 70 -18.30 -12.12 -23.22
CA GLN A 70 -18.94 -10.88 -22.78
C GLN A 70 -19.57 -11.01 -21.41
N ALA A 71 -20.11 -12.19 -21.06
CA ALA A 71 -20.66 -12.46 -19.73
C ALA A 71 -19.56 -12.51 -18.66
N THR A 72 -18.40 -13.10 -18.95
CA THR A 72 -17.24 -13.11 -18.05
C THR A 72 -16.67 -11.70 -17.85
N LEU A 73 -16.52 -10.92 -18.94
CA LEU A 73 -16.06 -9.54 -18.88
C LEU A 73 -17.02 -8.65 -18.07
N LEU A 74 -18.34 -8.82 -18.25
CA LEU A 74 -19.33 -8.09 -17.46
C LEU A 74 -19.33 -8.53 -15.99
N GLY A 75 -19.15 -9.82 -15.71
CA GLY A 75 -19.03 -10.36 -14.36
C GLY A 75 -17.80 -9.80 -13.63
N GLU A 76 -16.66 -9.68 -14.30
CA GLU A 76 -15.44 -9.05 -13.76
C GLU A 76 -15.60 -7.53 -13.56
N LEU A 77 -16.25 -6.84 -14.51
CA LEU A 77 -16.57 -5.41 -14.39
C LEU A 77 -17.55 -5.12 -13.25
N LEU A 78 -18.55 -5.99 -13.05
CA LEU A 78 -19.51 -5.87 -11.97
C LEU A 78 -18.88 -6.26 -10.63
N ALA A 79 -18.07 -7.32 -10.55
CA ALA A 79 -17.33 -7.68 -9.35
C ALA A 79 -16.38 -6.57 -8.88
N ARG A 80 -15.79 -5.80 -9.82
CA ARG A 80 -14.99 -4.60 -9.50
C ARG A 80 -15.81 -3.40 -9.04
N SER A 81 -17.14 -3.42 -9.20
CA SER A 81 -17.99 -2.27 -8.91
C SER A 81 -18.77 -2.35 -7.59
N PHE A 82 -18.62 -3.40 -6.79
CA PHE A 82 -19.40 -3.59 -5.55
C PHE A 82 -18.54 -3.66 -4.29
N SER A 83 -17.83 -2.57 -3.96
CA SER A 83 -17.63 -2.12 -2.56
C SER A 83 -17.02 -0.70 -2.48
N THR A 84 -17.56 0.27 -3.23
CA THR A 84 -16.99 1.64 -3.32
C THR A 84 -17.66 2.66 -2.40
N GLY A 85 -18.40 2.20 -1.39
CA GLY A 85 -18.94 3.07 -0.34
C GLY A 85 -17.83 3.54 0.61
N PRO A 86 -17.99 4.73 1.24
CA PRO A 86 -17.13 5.16 2.34
C PRO A 86 -16.94 4.04 3.36
N LYS A 87 -15.69 3.86 3.81
CA LYS A 87 -15.29 2.90 4.86
C LYS A 87 -14.88 3.68 6.10
N ASN A 88 -15.04 3.09 7.27
CA ASN A 88 -14.49 3.62 8.51
C ASN A 88 -13.05 3.11 8.65
N ILE A 89 -12.08 4.01 8.55
CA ILE A 89 -10.67 3.66 8.58
C ILE A 89 -10.02 4.29 9.80
N GLY A 90 -9.48 3.45 10.67
CA GLY A 90 -8.58 3.82 11.73
C GLY A 90 -7.19 4.13 11.19
N PHE A 91 -6.55 5.19 11.65
CA PHE A 91 -5.18 5.52 11.31
C PHE A 91 -4.40 5.88 12.58
N ILE A 92 -3.38 5.07 12.87
CA ILE A 92 -2.55 5.18 14.07
C ILE A 92 -1.12 5.55 13.66
N GLY A 93 -0.65 6.70 14.11
CA GLY A 93 0.65 7.27 13.73
C GLY A 93 0.52 8.27 12.58
N LEU A 94 0.68 9.54 12.88
CA LEU A 94 0.41 10.71 12.02
C LEU A 94 1.67 11.55 11.79
N GLY A 95 2.84 10.90 11.77
CA GLY A 95 4.11 11.56 11.45
C GLY A 95 4.26 11.92 9.96
N ASN A 96 5.51 12.11 9.52
CA ASN A 96 5.86 12.54 8.16
C ASN A 96 5.24 11.70 7.03
N MET A 97 5.05 10.40 7.27
CA MET A 97 4.40 9.47 6.33
C MET A 97 2.90 9.34 6.61
N GLY A 98 2.53 9.14 7.88
CA GLY A 98 1.14 8.85 8.26
C GLY A 98 0.16 9.99 7.98
N HIS A 99 0.54 11.24 8.27
CA HIS A 99 -0.34 12.39 8.04
C HIS A 99 -0.78 12.54 6.57
N PRO A 100 0.13 12.56 5.57
CA PRO A 100 -0.28 12.63 4.17
C PRO A 100 -1.02 11.38 3.70
N MET A 101 -0.65 10.18 4.17
CA MET A 101 -1.36 8.93 3.86
C MET A 101 -2.83 8.99 4.32
N ALA A 102 -3.07 9.36 5.58
CA ALA A 102 -4.42 9.52 6.13
C ALA A 102 -5.19 10.64 5.41
N SER A 103 -4.53 11.75 5.07
CA SER A 103 -5.15 12.85 4.30
C SER A 103 -5.63 12.39 2.91
N ASN A 104 -4.91 11.49 2.26
CA ASN A 104 -5.32 10.94 0.97
C ASN A 104 -6.59 10.08 1.12
N LEU A 105 -6.68 9.25 2.16
CA LEU A 105 -7.87 8.45 2.43
C LEU A 105 -9.11 9.33 2.70
N ILE A 106 -8.96 10.45 3.41
CA ILE A 106 -10.03 11.46 3.56
C ILE A 106 -10.45 12.00 2.20
N SER A 107 -9.47 12.36 1.36
CA SER A 107 -9.72 12.91 0.02
C SER A 107 -10.39 11.91 -0.94
N LYS A 108 -10.29 10.61 -0.64
CA LYS A 108 -11.01 9.52 -1.34
C LYS A 108 -12.42 9.27 -0.80
N GLY A 109 -12.87 10.03 0.20
CA GLY A 109 -14.22 9.98 0.76
C GLY A 109 -14.41 8.96 1.88
N HIS A 110 -13.33 8.39 2.43
CA HIS A 110 -13.43 7.52 3.61
C HIS A 110 -13.61 8.34 4.89
N LYS A 111 -14.22 7.73 5.91
CA LYS A 111 -14.34 8.31 7.25
C LYS A 111 -13.11 7.90 8.05
N LEU A 112 -12.32 8.88 8.48
CA LEU A 112 -11.08 8.61 9.22
C LEU A 112 -11.29 8.76 10.73
N HIS A 113 -10.88 7.73 11.46
CA HIS A 113 -10.68 7.73 12.90
C HIS A 113 -9.17 7.78 13.16
N VAL A 114 -8.66 8.76 13.90
CA VAL A 114 -7.22 9.00 13.98
C VAL A 114 -6.70 9.05 15.40
N PHE A 115 -5.49 8.52 15.59
CA PHE A 115 -4.76 8.58 16.85
C PHE A 115 -3.27 8.84 16.58
N ASP A 116 -2.70 9.73 17.38
CA ASP A 116 -1.26 9.93 17.55
C ASP A 116 -1.02 10.40 19.00
N ILE A 117 0.20 10.17 19.49
CA ILE A 117 0.64 10.69 20.79
C ILE A 117 0.78 12.23 20.78
N SER A 118 1.00 12.82 19.60
CA SER A 118 1.05 14.26 19.38
C SER A 118 -0.35 14.83 19.19
N ALA A 119 -0.73 15.75 20.08
CA ALA A 119 -1.98 16.50 19.98
C ALA A 119 -2.05 17.31 18.67
N ASP A 120 -0.96 18.00 18.33
CA ASP A 120 -0.86 18.81 17.10
C ASP A 120 -1.11 17.96 15.85
N ALA A 121 -0.60 16.73 15.81
CA ALA A 121 -0.79 15.82 14.68
C ALA A 121 -2.25 15.38 14.55
N LYS A 122 -2.93 15.11 15.68
CA LYS A 122 -4.38 14.82 15.71
C LYS A 122 -5.20 16.02 15.25
N ASP A 123 -4.93 17.20 15.78
CA ASP A 123 -5.67 18.44 15.45
C ASP A 123 -5.55 18.81 13.96
N ALA A 124 -4.36 18.60 13.38
CA ALA A 124 -4.14 18.85 11.95
C ALA A 124 -5.00 17.96 11.04
N LEU A 125 -5.35 16.73 11.44
CA LEU A 125 -6.30 15.89 10.68
C LEU A 125 -7.75 16.09 11.09
N LYS A 126 -8.02 16.46 12.34
CA LYS A 126 -9.35 16.90 12.77
C LYS A 126 -9.85 18.08 11.92
N ALA A 127 -8.97 19.04 11.64
CA ALA A 127 -9.25 20.16 10.75
C ALA A 127 -9.60 19.74 9.31
N LYS A 128 -9.23 18.51 8.89
CA LYS A 128 -9.58 17.93 7.59
C LYS A 128 -10.81 17.01 7.65
N GLY A 129 -11.50 16.94 8.79
CA GLY A 129 -12.71 16.13 8.96
C GLY A 129 -12.50 14.74 9.55
N ALA A 130 -11.31 14.44 10.10
CA ALA A 130 -11.09 13.20 10.84
C ALA A 130 -11.71 13.25 12.25
N THR A 131 -12.16 12.11 12.74
CA THR A 131 -12.57 11.93 14.14
C THR A 131 -11.37 11.51 14.97
N THR A 132 -11.01 12.28 15.99
CA THR A 132 -9.87 11.98 16.87
C THR A 132 -10.27 11.04 18.00
N TYR A 133 -9.39 10.12 18.36
CA TYR A 133 -9.52 9.25 19.54
C TYR A 133 -8.38 9.52 20.52
N ASP A 134 -8.58 9.11 21.77
CA ASP A 134 -7.59 9.21 22.85
C ASP A 134 -6.94 7.87 23.22
N ASN A 135 -7.41 6.77 22.63
CA ASN A 135 -6.74 5.48 22.72
C ASN A 135 -6.98 4.64 21.47
N VAL A 136 -6.07 3.70 21.22
CA VAL A 136 -6.04 2.86 20.02
C VAL A 136 -7.08 1.75 20.01
N SER A 137 -7.55 1.30 21.18
CA SER A 137 -8.56 0.23 21.27
C SER A 137 -9.93 0.72 20.81
N GLU A 138 -10.39 1.85 21.32
CA GLU A 138 -11.67 2.44 20.92
C GLU A 138 -11.66 2.85 19.44
N LEU A 139 -10.55 3.40 18.96
CA LEU A 139 -10.36 3.66 17.52
C LEU A 139 -10.52 2.38 16.70
N SER A 140 -9.90 1.29 17.13
CA SER A 140 -9.93 0.01 16.41
C SER A 140 -11.33 -0.58 16.36
N LYS A 141 -12.10 -0.51 17.46
CA LYS A 141 -13.49 -1.00 17.51
C LYS A 141 -14.43 -0.24 16.58
N ALA A 142 -14.17 1.05 16.37
CA ALA A 142 -14.95 1.91 15.48
C ALA A 142 -14.58 1.78 13.99
N SER A 143 -13.60 0.94 13.65
CA SER A 143 -13.00 0.90 12.32
C SER A 143 -13.20 -0.44 11.61
N ASP A 144 -13.51 -0.39 10.32
CA ASP A 144 -13.53 -1.55 9.42
C ASP A 144 -12.09 -1.97 9.06
N PHE A 145 -11.22 -0.98 8.86
CA PHE A 145 -9.79 -1.15 8.60
C PHE A 145 -8.98 -0.29 9.55
N VAL A 146 -7.84 -0.77 10.04
CA VAL A 146 -6.91 0.02 10.85
C VAL A 146 -5.53 0.00 10.22
N VAL A 147 -5.03 1.17 9.82
CA VAL A 147 -3.68 1.36 9.31
C VAL A 147 -2.77 1.85 10.45
N THR A 148 -1.65 1.17 10.67
CA THR A 148 -0.58 1.65 11.57
C THR A 148 0.62 2.12 10.75
N MET A 149 1.19 3.27 11.11
CA MET A 149 2.38 3.85 10.46
C MET A 149 3.34 4.39 11.52
N LEU A 150 4.09 3.48 12.14
CA LEU A 150 4.82 3.70 13.38
C LEU A 150 6.34 3.59 13.22
N PRO A 151 7.14 4.15 14.16
CA PRO A 151 8.58 4.34 13.93
C PRO A 151 9.43 3.06 14.00
N ASN A 152 9.07 2.09 14.83
CA ASN A 152 9.93 0.94 15.14
C ASN A 152 9.15 -0.28 15.66
N ASN A 153 9.87 -1.40 15.82
CA ASN A 153 9.36 -2.69 16.28
C ASN A 153 8.57 -2.60 17.59
N ASP A 154 9.16 -1.98 18.62
CA ASP A 154 8.59 -1.97 19.97
C ASP A 154 7.29 -1.16 20.02
N ILE A 155 7.25 -0.01 19.32
CA ILE A 155 6.04 0.82 19.26
C ILE A 155 4.93 0.07 18.53
N VAL A 156 5.22 -0.65 17.45
CA VAL A 156 4.22 -1.49 16.77
C VAL A 156 3.72 -2.57 17.71
N ALA A 157 4.60 -3.37 18.30
CA ALA A 157 4.23 -4.47 19.19
C ALA A 157 3.37 -3.97 20.38
N ASN A 158 3.80 -2.91 21.06
CA ASN A 158 3.08 -2.32 22.19
C ASN A 158 1.72 -1.73 21.79
N THR A 159 1.62 -1.15 20.59
CA THR A 159 0.35 -0.64 20.06
C THR A 159 -0.65 -1.78 19.87
N TYR A 160 -0.24 -2.89 19.26
CA TYR A 160 -1.11 -4.05 19.08
C TYR A 160 -1.45 -4.73 20.40
N ASP A 161 -0.52 -4.82 21.35
CA ASP A 161 -0.81 -5.31 22.69
C ASP A 161 -1.88 -4.45 23.40
N SER A 162 -1.82 -3.12 23.23
CA SER A 162 -2.82 -2.18 23.77
C SER A 162 -4.19 -2.33 23.09
N ILE A 163 -4.22 -2.55 21.76
CA ILE A 163 -5.46 -2.81 21.01
C ILE A 163 -6.12 -4.09 21.53
N LEU A 164 -5.34 -5.17 21.67
CA LEU A 164 -5.83 -6.47 22.08
C LEU A 164 -6.32 -6.47 23.54
N ALA A 165 -5.63 -5.75 24.44
CA ALA A 165 -6.02 -5.65 25.84
C ALA A 165 -7.40 -5.00 26.04
N GLY A 166 -7.78 -4.06 25.19
CA GLY A 166 -9.09 -3.40 25.25
C GLY A 166 -10.22 -4.15 24.53
N GLY A 167 -9.92 -5.29 23.90
CA GLY A 167 -10.85 -6.08 23.09
C GLY A 167 -10.87 -5.65 21.62
N ILE A 168 -11.07 -6.64 20.73
CA ILE A 168 -11.00 -6.48 19.28
C ILE A 168 -12.37 -6.72 18.63
N ASN A 169 -12.68 -5.96 17.60
CA ASN A 169 -13.75 -6.33 16.67
C ASN A 169 -13.16 -7.33 15.65
N THR A 170 -13.67 -8.55 15.64
CA THR A 170 -13.17 -9.63 14.77
C THR A 170 -13.37 -9.36 13.28
N SER A 171 -14.23 -8.41 12.92
CA SER A 171 -14.42 -7.98 11.53
C SER A 171 -13.40 -6.93 11.07
N THR A 172 -12.55 -6.41 11.96
CA THR A 172 -11.57 -5.38 11.62
C THR A 172 -10.34 -5.97 10.92
N PHE A 173 -9.92 -5.31 9.83
CA PHE A 173 -8.69 -5.63 9.11
C PHE A 173 -7.56 -4.68 9.50
N PHE A 174 -6.49 -5.23 10.08
CA PHE A 174 -5.30 -4.48 10.47
C PHE A 174 -4.25 -4.51 9.35
N ILE A 175 -3.72 -3.33 9.03
CA ILE A 175 -2.71 -3.11 8.00
C ILE A 175 -1.54 -2.39 8.67
N ASP A 176 -0.42 -3.08 8.87
CA ASP A 176 0.80 -2.42 9.37
C ASP A 176 1.67 -1.93 8.23
N SER A 177 1.71 -0.61 8.03
CA SER A 177 2.53 0.05 7.02
C SER A 177 3.88 0.55 7.58
N SER A 178 4.14 0.29 8.86
CA SER A 178 5.45 0.51 9.47
C SER A 178 6.52 -0.35 8.77
N THR A 179 7.78 0.03 8.91
CA THR A 179 8.89 -0.85 8.52
C THR A 179 9.52 -1.44 9.76
N ILE A 180 9.33 -2.74 9.95
CA ILE A 180 9.73 -3.51 11.15
C ILE A 180 10.39 -4.84 10.76
N ASP A 181 10.91 -5.54 11.75
CA ASP A 181 11.40 -6.90 11.57
C ASP A 181 10.28 -7.85 11.08
N PRO A 182 10.51 -8.66 10.03
CA PRO A 182 9.54 -9.65 9.53
C PRO A 182 9.02 -10.62 10.59
N ASN A 183 9.85 -10.99 11.57
CA ASN A 183 9.45 -11.88 12.67
C ASN A 183 8.58 -11.16 13.69
N VAL A 184 8.78 -9.87 13.92
CA VAL A 184 7.88 -9.05 14.75
C VAL A 184 6.52 -8.93 14.06
N ALA A 185 6.49 -8.67 12.75
CA ALA A 185 5.24 -8.64 11.98
C ALA A 185 4.48 -9.98 12.08
N LYS A 186 5.17 -11.11 11.93
CA LYS A 186 4.58 -12.44 12.11
C LYS A 186 4.07 -12.67 13.53
N ALA A 187 4.81 -12.26 14.56
CA ALA A 187 4.38 -12.40 15.94
C ALA A 187 3.12 -11.58 16.25
N VAL A 188 3.06 -10.33 15.77
CA VAL A 188 1.86 -9.49 15.86
C VAL A 188 0.70 -10.13 15.11
N GLN A 189 0.93 -10.62 13.89
CA GLN A 189 -0.07 -11.31 13.09
C GLN A 189 -0.68 -12.50 13.84
N GLN A 190 0.14 -13.32 14.48
CA GLN A 190 -0.32 -14.47 15.27
C GLN A 190 -1.19 -14.05 16.45
N LYS A 191 -0.81 -12.98 17.17
CA LYS A 191 -1.61 -12.43 18.28
C LYS A 191 -2.98 -11.93 17.79
N VAL A 192 -3.00 -11.16 16.70
CA VAL A 192 -4.24 -10.62 16.11
C VAL A 192 -5.15 -11.75 15.61
N LYS A 193 -4.57 -12.75 14.95
CA LYS A 193 -5.30 -13.95 14.48
C LYS A 193 -5.89 -14.75 15.64
N ALA A 194 -5.14 -14.93 16.73
CA ALA A 194 -5.62 -15.63 17.92
C ALA A 194 -6.82 -14.92 18.57
N ALA A 195 -6.91 -13.60 18.43
CA ALA A 195 -8.06 -12.80 18.87
C ALA A 195 -9.22 -12.76 17.85
N GLY A 196 -9.09 -13.44 16.70
CA GLY A 196 -10.15 -13.60 15.71
C GLY A 196 -10.24 -12.50 14.65
N ALA A 197 -9.24 -11.61 14.56
CA ALA A 197 -9.19 -10.56 13.54
C ALA A 197 -8.07 -10.82 12.50
N THR A 198 -7.99 -9.97 11.49
CA THR A 198 -7.06 -10.13 10.35
C THR A 198 -5.93 -9.12 10.42
N PHE A 199 -4.70 -9.54 10.13
CA PHE A 199 -3.53 -8.66 10.04
C PHE A 199 -2.72 -8.94 8.77
N VAL A 200 -2.28 -7.87 8.11
CA VAL A 200 -1.31 -7.92 7.01
C VAL A 200 -0.19 -6.89 7.25
N ASP A 201 1.04 -7.25 6.86
CA ASP A 201 2.14 -6.29 6.77
C ASP A 201 2.16 -5.65 5.39
N ALA A 202 2.20 -4.32 5.31
CA ALA A 202 2.17 -3.55 4.08
C ALA A 202 3.12 -2.34 4.11
N PRO A 203 4.44 -2.54 4.34
CA PRO A 203 5.42 -1.45 4.34
C PRO A 203 5.49 -0.71 3.00
N VAL A 204 5.94 0.54 3.07
CA VAL A 204 5.90 1.48 1.95
C VAL A 204 7.28 1.87 1.41
N SER A 205 7.32 2.21 0.11
CA SER A 205 8.44 2.89 -0.55
C SER A 205 7.95 4.11 -1.34
N GLY A 206 8.80 5.14 -1.48
CA GLY A 206 8.47 6.39 -2.19
C GLY A 206 8.61 7.68 -1.37
N GLY A 207 8.88 7.58 -0.07
CA GLY A 207 9.16 8.73 0.81
C GLY A 207 7.98 9.70 0.97
N VAL A 208 8.25 10.85 1.61
CA VAL A 208 7.24 11.88 1.87
C VAL A 208 6.61 12.44 0.58
N PRO A 209 7.34 12.67 -0.53
CA PRO A 209 6.73 13.08 -1.79
C PRO A 209 5.73 12.06 -2.32
N GLY A 210 6.07 10.76 -2.26
CA GLY A 210 5.17 9.69 -2.66
C GLY A 210 3.92 9.61 -1.78
N ALA A 211 4.09 9.80 -0.47
CA ALA A 211 2.99 9.81 0.48
C ALA A 211 2.03 10.99 0.23
N LYS A 212 2.55 12.20 -0.02
CA LYS A 212 1.72 13.38 -0.34
C LYS A 212 0.94 13.22 -1.65
N ASN A 213 1.53 12.55 -2.64
CA ASN A 213 0.96 12.41 -3.97
C ASN A 213 0.15 11.12 -4.19
N ALA A 214 -0.05 10.32 -3.13
CA ALA A 214 -0.66 8.99 -3.21
C ALA A 214 0.00 8.07 -4.27
N THR A 215 1.33 8.16 -4.42
CA THR A 215 2.12 7.38 -5.39
C THR A 215 3.06 6.37 -4.74
N LEU A 216 2.86 6.07 -3.45
CA LEU A 216 3.62 5.05 -2.74
C LEU A 216 3.55 3.68 -3.43
N THR A 217 4.62 2.91 -3.23
CA THR A 217 4.62 1.47 -3.50
C THR A 217 4.40 0.73 -2.19
N PHE A 218 3.40 -0.14 -2.15
CA PHE A 218 3.12 -1.04 -1.02
C PHE A 218 3.58 -2.46 -1.34
N MET A 219 4.27 -3.07 -0.39
CA MET A 219 4.73 -4.46 -0.43
C MET A 219 3.95 -5.24 0.62
N VAL A 220 3.03 -6.11 0.21
CA VAL A 220 2.00 -6.68 1.10
C VAL A 220 2.28 -8.15 1.39
N GLY A 221 2.49 -8.50 2.66
CA GLY A 221 2.54 -9.86 3.17
C GLY A 221 1.19 -10.30 3.76
N GLY A 222 0.68 -11.43 3.29
CA GLY A 222 -0.63 -11.97 3.68
C GLY A 222 -1.09 -13.09 2.75
N THR A 223 -2.26 -13.67 3.00
CA THR A 223 -2.91 -14.56 2.03
C THR A 223 -3.40 -13.76 0.81
N ALA A 224 -3.71 -14.45 -0.29
CA ALA A 224 -4.23 -13.81 -1.50
C ALA A 224 -5.56 -13.10 -1.25
N ASP A 225 -6.45 -13.69 -0.45
CA ASP A 225 -7.76 -13.13 -0.12
C ASP A 225 -7.65 -11.88 0.76
N GLU A 226 -6.78 -11.92 1.78
CA GLU A 226 -6.49 -10.75 2.61
C GLU A 226 -5.88 -9.62 1.78
N TYR A 227 -4.98 -9.95 0.84
CA TYR A 227 -4.40 -8.99 -0.09
C TYR A 227 -5.46 -8.29 -0.93
N GLU A 228 -6.34 -9.04 -1.60
CA GLU A 228 -7.42 -8.44 -2.42
C GLU A 228 -8.38 -7.61 -1.57
N THR A 229 -8.62 -8.01 -0.31
CA THR A 229 -9.48 -7.26 0.62
C THR A 229 -8.89 -5.89 0.98
N VAL A 230 -7.59 -5.81 1.28
CA VAL A 230 -6.95 -4.55 1.70
C VAL A 230 -6.55 -3.65 0.54
N LYS A 231 -6.41 -4.22 -0.67
CA LYS A 231 -5.86 -3.55 -1.86
C LYS A 231 -6.55 -2.22 -2.17
N GLY A 232 -7.88 -2.16 -2.12
CA GLY A 232 -8.63 -0.93 -2.40
C GLY A 232 -8.31 0.20 -1.42
N ILE A 233 -8.01 -0.11 -0.16
CA ILE A 233 -7.57 0.87 0.85
C ILE A 233 -6.16 1.36 0.52
N LEU A 234 -5.26 0.45 0.17
CA LEU A 234 -3.87 0.78 -0.16
C LEU A 234 -3.76 1.63 -1.45
N GLU A 235 -4.60 1.37 -2.45
CA GLU A 235 -4.72 2.18 -3.68
C GLU A 235 -5.18 3.61 -3.41
N GLY A 236 -5.81 3.88 -2.26
CA GLY A 236 -6.10 5.23 -1.80
C GLY A 236 -4.86 6.04 -1.40
N MET A 237 -3.74 5.36 -1.14
CA MET A 237 -2.50 5.96 -0.63
C MET A 237 -1.28 5.70 -1.53
N GLY A 238 -1.41 4.80 -2.51
CA GLY A 238 -0.30 4.35 -3.34
C GLY A 238 -0.72 4.00 -4.76
N LYS A 239 0.27 3.92 -5.64
CA LYS A 239 0.08 3.64 -7.06
C LYS A 239 0.40 2.19 -7.43
N LYS A 240 1.35 1.57 -6.73
CA LYS A 240 1.77 0.19 -6.98
C LYS A 240 1.58 -0.63 -5.72
N ILE A 241 0.66 -1.59 -5.76
CA ILE A 241 0.41 -2.52 -4.67
C ILE A 241 0.88 -3.89 -5.14
N THR A 242 1.75 -4.54 -4.38
CA THR A 242 2.36 -5.83 -4.77
C THR A 242 2.16 -6.83 -3.65
N HIS A 243 1.57 -7.98 -3.97
CA HIS A 243 1.52 -9.13 -3.07
C HIS A 243 2.89 -9.82 -3.05
N CYS A 244 3.52 -9.86 -1.87
CA CYS A 244 4.88 -10.35 -1.68
C CYS A 244 4.93 -11.82 -1.19
N GLY A 245 3.78 -12.44 -0.97
CA GLY A 245 3.66 -13.78 -0.38
C GLY A 245 3.01 -13.71 1.01
N GLY A 246 3.26 -14.74 1.83
CA GLY A 246 2.67 -14.85 3.17
C GLY A 246 3.11 -13.78 4.16
N TYR A 247 2.68 -13.92 5.41
CA TYR A 247 2.95 -12.93 6.47
C TYR A 247 4.45 -12.67 6.68
N GLY A 248 4.81 -11.40 6.81
CA GLY A 248 6.17 -10.89 6.95
C GLY A 248 6.93 -10.71 5.63
N MET A 249 6.37 -11.15 4.48
CA MET A 249 7.05 -11.04 3.19
C MET A 249 7.06 -9.61 2.64
N GLY A 250 6.11 -8.76 3.03
CA GLY A 250 6.14 -7.34 2.73
C GLY A 250 7.34 -6.67 3.40
N GLN A 251 7.54 -6.95 4.70
CA GLN A 251 8.72 -6.49 5.46
C GLN A 251 10.02 -7.03 4.86
N ALA A 252 10.08 -8.31 4.52
CA ALA A 252 11.28 -8.90 3.90
C ALA A 252 11.64 -8.19 2.58
N ALA A 253 10.66 -7.97 1.70
CA ALA A 253 10.86 -7.24 0.45
C ALA A 253 11.36 -5.81 0.70
N LYS A 254 10.74 -5.08 1.65
CA LYS A 254 11.12 -3.71 2.00
C LYS A 254 12.55 -3.63 2.51
N VAL A 255 12.93 -4.50 3.43
CA VAL A 255 14.25 -4.51 4.08
C VAL A 255 15.34 -4.83 3.06
N CYS A 256 15.12 -5.83 2.20
CA CYS A 256 16.05 -6.15 1.11
C CYS A 256 16.21 -4.99 0.12
N ASN A 257 15.10 -4.35 -0.28
CA ASN A 257 15.14 -3.17 -1.15
C ASN A 257 15.96 -2.03 -0.53
N ASN A 258 15.73 -1.72 0.73
CA ASN A 258 16.42 -0.61 1.40
C ASN A 258 17.89 -0.94 1.70
N MET A 259 18.25 -2.20 1.93
CA MET A 259 19.65 -2.62 1.99
C MET A 259 20.36 -2.39 0.65
N MET A 260 19.75 -2.79 -0.47
CA MET A 260 20.28 -2.54 -1.81
C MET A 260 20.41 -1.04 -2.10
N LEU A 261 19.43 -0.23 -1.68
CA LEU A 261 19.47 1.23 -1.78
C LEU A 261 20.66 1.83 -1.01
N GLY A 262 20.88 1.40 0.23
CA GLY A 262 22.01 1.86 1.03
C GLY A 262 23.36 1.52 0.40
N ILE A 263 23.52 0.27 -0.06
CA ILE A 263 24.75 -0.21 -0.72
C ILE A 263 25.04 0.59 -1.98
N SER A 264 24.04 0.74 -2.87
CA SER A 264 24.19 1.47 -4.12
C SER A 264 24.49 2.96 -3.91
N MET A 265 23.91 3.59 -2.88
CA MET A 265 24.23 4.97 -2.53
C MET A 265 25.67 5.13 -2.06
N CYS A 266 26.17 4.23 -1.19
CA CYS A 266 27.57 4.24 -0.77
C CYS A 266 28.51 4.04 -1.97
N GLY A 267 28.26 3.02 -2.80
CA GLY A 267 29.07 2.76 -4.00
C GLY A 267 29.07 3.93 -4.99
N LEU A 268 27.92 4.57 -5.20
CA LEU A 268 27.82 5.78 -6.02
C LEU A 268 28.63 6.93 -5.42
N ALA A 269 28.52 7.17 -4.12
CA ALA A 269 29.25 8.23 -3.43
C ALA A 269 30.78 8.04 -3.55
N GLU A 270 31.27 6.81 -3.37
CA GLU A 270 32.69 6.47 -3.55
C GLU A 270 33.15 6.72 -5.00
N CYS A 271 32.42 6.21 -5.99
CA CYS A 271 32.76 6.35 -7.40
C CYS A 271 32.70 7.81 -7.87
N MET A 272 31.69 8.58 -7.45
CA MET A 272 31.59 10.01 -7.77
C MET A 272 32.78 10.77 -7.16
N ASN A 273 33.14 10.49 -5.90
CA ASN A 273 34.29 11.11 -5.26
C ASN A 273 35.59 10.78 -6.01
N LEU A 274 35.82 9.51 -6.36
CA LEU A 274 36.99 9.09 -7.12
C LEU A 274 37.06 9.76 -8.49
N ALA A 275 35.96 9.78 -9.24
CA ALA A 275 35.88 10.43 -10.56
C ALA A 275 36.25 11.91 -10.51
N ILE A 276 35.72 12.65 -9.52
CA ILE A 276 36.02 14.07 -9.32
C ILE A 276 37.50 14.26 -8.98
N ARG A 277 38.08 13.40 -8.14
CA ARG A 277 39.51 13.44 -7.81
C ARG A 277 40.43 13.12 -8.99
N LEU A 278 39.93 12.35 -9.95
CA LEU A 278 40.60 12.09 -11.23
C LEU A 278 40.43 13.24 -12.24
N GLY A 279 39.69 14.30 -11.89
CA GLY A 279 39.51 15.49 -12.71
C GLY A 279 38.28 15.45 -13.62
N LEU A 280 37.37 14.49 -13.45
CA LEU A 280 36.12 14.47 -14.20
C LEU A 280 35.14 15.50 -13.66
N ASP A 281 34.44 16.17 -14.58
CA ASP A 281 33.27 16.98 -14.22
C ASP A 281 32.17 16.07 -13.63
N PRO A 282 31.59 16.41 -12.45
CA PRO A 282 30.57 15.58 -11.81
C PRO A 282 29.34 15.30 -12.68
N LYS A 283 28.89 16.27 -13.48
CA LYS A 283 27.69 16.12 -14.33
C LYS A 283 28.00 15.22 -15.52
N VAL A 284 29.14 15.42 -16.16
CA VAL A 284 29.60 14.55 -17.25
C VAL A 284 29.70 13.09 -16.77
N PHE A 285 30.28 12.85 -15.59
CA PHE A 285 30.37 11.48 -15.08
C PHE A 285 29.00 10.91 -14.68
N ALA A 286 28.11 11.72 -14.10
CA ALA A 286 26.74 11.28 -13.80
C ALA A 286 25.97 10.89 -15.07
N ASP A 287 26.11 11.64 -16.16
CA ASP A 287 25.52 11.31 -17.45
C ASP A 287 26.07 9.99 -18.00
N ILE A 288 27.38 9.77 -17.90
CA ILE A 288 28.02 8.50 -18.29
C ILE A 288 27.46 7.33 -17.47
N ILE A 289 27.39 7.45 -16.14
CA ILE A 289 26.83 6.39 -15.27
C ILE A 289 25.40 6.07 -15.68
N ASN A 290 24.56 7.10 -15.87
CA ASN A 290 23.14 6.95 -16.18
C ASN A 290 22.87 6.46 -17.61
N ALA A 291 23.86 6.52 -18.50
CA ALA A 291 23.83 5.87 -19.81
C ALA A 291 24.46 4.47 -19.83
N SER A 292 25.06 4.02 -18.72
CA SER A 292 25.88 2.81 -18.64
C SER A 292 25.33 1.78 -17.65
N THR A 293 26.07 0.70 -17.45
CA THR A 293 25.70 -0.43 -16.57
C THR A 293 25.82 -0.12 -15.08
N GLY A 294 26.47 0.97 -14.69
CA GLY A 294 26.56 1.43 -13.30
C GLY A 294 25.30 2.16 -12.79
N ARG A 295 24.31 2.37 -13.68
CA ARG A 295 23.08 3.11 -13.38
C ARG A 295 22.29 2.49 -12.22
N SER A 296 21.77 3.35 -11.36
CA SER A 296 20.87 2.97 -10.27
C SER A 296 19.87 4.10 -9.97
N TRP A 297 18.85 3.82 -9.16
CA TRP A 297 17.95 4.86 -8.67
C TRP A 297 18.71 5.99 -7.95
N ALA A 298 19.76 5.65 -7.20
CA ALA A 298 20.59 6.63 -6.52
C ALA A 298 21.27 7.60 -7.51
N SER A 299 21.72 7.12 -8.67
CA SER A 299 22.41 7.97 -9.66
C SER A 299 21.46 8.79 -10.52
N GLU A 300 20.28 8.28 -10.82
CA GLU A 300 19.28 8.95 -11.68
C GLU A 300 18.40 9.94 -10.93
N ILE A 301 18.04 9.63 -9.68
CA ILE A 301 17.00 10.36 -8.95
C ILE A 301 17.57 11.12 -7.75
N ASN A 302 18.59 10.56 -7.07
CA ASN A 302 19.05 11.05 -5.78
C ASN A 302 20.57 11.19 -5.70
N ASN A 303 21.20 11.68 -6.76
CA ASN A 303 22.65 11.74 -6.86
C ASN A 303 23.25 12.52 -5.66
N PRO A 304 24.26 11.96 -4.97
CA PRO A 304 24.70 12.50 -3.69
C PRO A 304 25.64 13.71 -3.83
N VAL A 305 26.06 14.08 -5.04
CA VAL A 305 26.95 15.23 -5.27
C VAL A 305 26.15 16.51 -5.45
N PRO A 306 26.42 17.58 -4.65
CA PRO A 306 25.74 18.85 -4.79
C PRO A 306 25.87 19.43 -6.21
N GLY A 307 24.75 19.89 -6.77
CA GLY A 307 24.71 20.54 -8.08
C GLY A 307 24.56 19.59 -9.29
N VAL A 308 24.62 18.26 -9.11
CA VAL A 308 24.37 17.30 -10.21
C VAL A 308 22.88 17.21 -10.52
N ILE A 309 22.04 16.93 -9.53
CA ILE A 309 20.58 16.92 -9.67
C ILE A 309 19.99 18.06 -8.83
N PRO A 310 19.37 19.09 -9.44
CA PRO A 310 18.85 20.25 -8.71
C PRO A 310 17.75 19.93 -7.69
N THR A 311 16.98 18.87 -7.93
CA THR A 311 15.88 18.44 -7.06
C THR A 311 16.31 17.46 -5.97
N ALA A 312 17.54 16.96 -6.01
CA ALA A 312 18.04 16.01 -5.02
C ALA A 312 18.40 16.73 -3.71
N PRO A 313 18.31 16.05 -2.54
CA PRO A 313 18.66 16.63 -1.25
C PRO A 313 20.09 17.20 -1.18
N ALA A 314 21.04 16.62 -1.93
CA ALA A 314 22.42 17.13 -2.02
C ALA A 314 22.49 18.61 -2.48
N ALA A 315 21.53 19.06 -3.30
CA ALA A 315 21.45 20.46 -3.73
C ALA A 315 20.95 21.42 -2.63
N ASN A 316 20.40 20.89 -1.53
CA ASN A 316 19.86 21.65 -0.42
C ASN A 316 20.50 21.24 0.91
N SER A 317 21.82 21.11 0.93
CA SER A 317 22.59 20.74 2.14
C SER A 317 22.07 19.48 2.83
N TYR A 318 21.61 18.51 2.04
CA TYR A 318 21.03 17.23 2.48
C TYR A 318 19.82 17.40 3.42
N ALA A 319 19.06 18.49 3.28
CA ALA A 319 17.83 18.68 4.04
C ALA A 319 16.65 17.92 3.41
N GLY A 320 15.76 17.38 4.26
CA GLY A 320 14.60 16.61 3.83
C GLY A 320 14.96 15.20 3.34
N GLY A 321 14.28 14.72 2.31
CA GLY A 321 14.56 13.40 1.72
C GLY A 321 14.25 12.22 2.64
N PHE A 322 15.07 11.17 2.55
CA PHE A 322 15.02 9.99 3.41
C PHE A 322 16.13 10.06 4.47
N ALA A 323 15.75 10.31 5.71
CA ALA A 323 16.68 10.61 6.79
C ALA A 323 17.67 9.45 7.06
N THR A 324 18.90 9.82 7.37
CA THR A 324 20.01 8.93 7.76
C THR A 324 19.61 8.00 8.89
N GLY A 325 18.86 8.49 9.89
CA GLY A 325 18.34 7.65 10.97
C GLY A 325 17.41 6.54 10.50
N LEU A 326 16.60 6.80 9.47
CA LEU A 326 15.66 5.82 8.94
C LEU A 326 16.35 4.73 8.13
N ILE A 327 17.28 5.09 7.23
CA ILE A 327 18.07 4.07 6.51
C ILE A 327 18.93 3.24 7.49
N THR A 328 19.48 3.87 8.53
CA THR A 328 20.27 3.17 9.56
C THR A 328 19.40 2.13 10.26
N LYS A 329 18.17 2.51 10.63
CA LYS A 329 17.20 1.60 11.25
C LYS A 329 16.83 0.44 10.32
N ASP A 330 16.56 0.71 9.05
CA ASP A 330 16.23 -0.35 8.07
C ASP A 330 17.41 -1.31 7.82
N LEU A 331 18.64 -0.79 7.74
CA LEU A 331 19.85 -1.61 7.64
C LEU A 331 20.13 -2.41 8.92
N GLY A 332 19.75 -1.87 10.08
CA GLY A 332 19.77 -2.58 11.35
C GLY A 332 18.83 -3.78 11.36
N ILE A 333 17.60 -3.60 10.86
CA ILE A 333 16.65 -4.71 10.66
C ILE A 333 17.23 -5.75 9.69
N ALA A 334 17.78 -5.31 8.54
CA ALA A 334 18.42 -6.21 7.58
C ALA A 334 19.53 -7.06 8.23
N SER A 335 20.37 -6.42 9.05
CA SER A 335 21.47 -7.08 9.74
C SER A 335 20.99 -8.10 10.78
N ALA A 336 19.94 -7.75 11.54
CA ALA A 336 19.34 -8.64 12.52
C ALA A 336 18.72 -9.87 11.84
N VAL A 337 17.90 -9.66 10.81
CA VAL A 337 17.29 -10.74 10.02
C VAL A 337 18.35 -11.64 9.42
N ALA A 338 19.37 -11.08 8.77
CA ALA A 338 20.46 -11.85 8.16
C ALA A 338 21.20 -12.73 9.18
N THR A 339 21.35 -12.25 10.43
CA THR A 339 21.92 -13.04 11.53
C THR A 339 21.01 -14.23 11.86
N THR A 340 19.70 -14.00 12.03
CA THR A 340 18.75 -15.08 12.35
C THR A 340 18.60 -16.12 11.23
N THR A 341 18.83 -15.73 9.97
CA THR A 341 18.74 -16.61 8.80
C THR A 341 20.10 -17.14 8.34
N ASN A 342 21.18 -16.89 9.08
CA ASN A 342 22.55 -17.26 8.71
C ASN A 342 22.94 -16.84 7.27
N THR A 343 22.50 -15.65 6.85
CA THR A 343 22.69 -15.15 5.49
C THR A 343 23.87 -14.17 5.44
N PRO A 344 24.90 -14.41 4.61
CA PRO A 344 26.02 -13.50 4.48
C PRO A 344 25.61 -12.22 3.75
N ILE A 345 25.81 -11.07 4.38
CA ILE A 345 25.52 -9.74 3.82
C ILE A 345 26.71 -8.77 3.97
N PRO A 346 27.93 -9.14 3.52
CA PRO A 346 29.14 -8.35 3.83
C PRO A 346 29.03 -6.87 3.45
N LEU A 347 28.48 -6.57 2.27
CA LEU A 347 28.25 -5.19 1.83
C LEU A 347 27.20 -4.49 2.68
N GLY A 348 26.05 -5.14 2.93
CA GLY A 348 24.98 -4.57 3.75
C GLY A 348 25.42 -4.30 5.19
N ALA A 349 26.21 -5.20 5.78
CA ALA A 349 26.76 -5.05 7.12
C ALA A 349 27.73 -3.86 7.19
N LEU A 350 28.63 -3.72 6.21
CA LEU A 350 29.53 -2.56 6.13
C LEU A 350 28.75 -1.26 5.94
N THR A 351 27.79 -1.23 5.02
CA THR A 351 26.89 -0.09 4.79
C THR A 351 26.17 0.31 6.08
N HIS A 352 25.66 -0.66 6.85
CA HIS A 352 25.05 -0.39 8.15
C HIS A 352 26.03 0.32 9.10
N GLN A 353 27.29 -0.13 9.21
CA GLN A 353 28.28 0.52 10.06
C GLN A 353 28.65 1.94 9.60
N ILE A 354 28.70 2.19 8.29
CA ILE A 354 28.91 3.54 7.74
C ILE A 354 27.79 4.46 8.22
N TYR A 355 26.52 4.07 8.04
CA TYR A 355 25.39 4.90 8.45
C TYR A 355 25.30 5.08 9.98
N ARG A 356 25.66 4.06 10.78
CA ARG A 356 25.81 4.21 12.24
C ARG A 356 26.88 5.25 12.61
N THR A 357 27.96 5.34 11.85
CA THR A 357 29.00 6.36 12.05
C THR A 357 28.46 7.76 11.75
N LEU A 358 27.64 7.92 10.71
CA LEU A 358 26.95 9.19 10.40
C LEU A 358 25.99 9.61 11.51
N MET A 359 25.25 8.66 12.09
CA MET A 359 24.40 8.90 13.25
C MET A 359 25.20 9.44 14.43
N ALA A 360 26.35 8.83 14.75
CA ALA A 360 27.24 9.29 15.83
C ALA A 360 27.84 10.68 15.57
N LYS A 361 27.93 11.10 14.31
CA LYS A 361 28.36 12.45 13.90
C LYS A 361 27.22 13.49 13.90
N GLY A 362 26.03 13.15 14.39
CA GLY A 362 24.89 14.07 14.48
C GLY A 362 24.16 14.28 13.15
N LEU A 363 24.37 13.42 12.14
CA LEU A 363 23.76 13.56 10.81
C LEU A 363 22.44 12.82 10.66
N ALA A 364 21.83 12.37 11.76
CA ALA A 364 20.61 11.56 11.78
C ALA A 364 19.44 12.15 10.95
N ASN A 365 19.30 13.48 10.98
CA ASN A 365 18.21 14.20 10.35
C ASN A 365 18.52 14.66 8.91
N LYS A 366 19.74 14.42 8.41
CA LYS A 366 20.10 14.69 7.01
C LYS A 366 19.64 13.54 6.13
N ASP A 367 19.38 13.81 4.86
CA ASP A 367 19.14 12.78 3.85
C ASP A 367 20.32 11.81 3.79
N PHE A 368 20.04 10.53 3.59
CA PHE A 368 21.05 9.47 3.58
C PHE A 368 22.15 9.64 2.52
N SER A 369 21.90 10.41 1.45
CA SER A 369 22.94 10.77 0.46
C SER A 369 24.09 11.60 1.06
N VAL A 370 23.94 12.14 2.28
CA VAL A 370 25.01 12.82 3.05
C VAL A 370 26.24 11.94 3.29
N VAL A 371 26.14 10.62 3.06
CA VAL A 371 27.29 9.71 3.08
C VAL A 371 28.41 10.16 2.13
N TYR A 372 28.09 10.89 1.05
CA TYR A 372 29.10 11.48 0.19
C TYR A 372 29.97 12.51 0.91
N ASP A 373 29.41 13.43 1.69
CA ASP A 373 30.19 14.40 2.46
C ASP A 373 31.14 13.71 3.45
N PHE A 374 30.69 12.60 4.04
CA PHE A 374 31.52 11.78 4.91
C PHE A 374 32.69 11.09 4.17
N ILE A 375 32.47 10.61 2.95
CA ILE A 375 33.49 9.94 2.12
C ILE A 375 34.45 10.94 1.48
N LYS A 376 33.94 12.09 1.03
CA LYS A 376 34.69 13.12 0.30
C LYS A 376 35.93 13.56 1.09
N ASN A 377 35.81 13.63 2.42
CA ASN A 377 36.88 13.95 3.36
C ASN A 377 37.74 15.14 2.89
N ASP A 378 37.28 16.37 3.15
CA ASP A 378 37.86 17.64 2.64
C ASP A 378 39.32 17.93 3.08
N LYS A 379 40.04 16.97 3.68
CA LYS A 379 41.47 17.07 4.04
C LYS A 379 42.36 16.35 3.02
N ALA A 380 42.36 16.81 1.77
CA ALA A 380 43.35 16.42 0.78
C ALA A 380 43.85 17.64 0.01
#